data_AF-A0A1Q5XVB2-F1
#
_entry.id   AF-A0A1Q5XVB2-F1
#
_cell.length_a   1.000
_cell.length_b   1.000
_cell.length_c   1.000
_cell.angle_alpha   90.00
_cell.angle_beta   90.00
_cell.angle_gamma   90.00
#
_symmetry.space_group_name_H-M   'P 1'
#
loop_
_entity.id
_entity.type
_entity.pdbx_description
1 polymer ?
#
loop_
_entity_poly.entity_id
_entity_poly.type
_entity_poly.pdbx_seq_one_letter_code
_entity_poly.pdbx_strand_id
1 'polypeptide(L)'
;MGISIKEASEKLGLAPHTIRYYEKEGLLPALQRDEYGNRIFEEKDLESISLLNCFRVTGLPVATLKQMVDLTLQGDSTIPQRTVILREYKQDLVRQQQELDRAFAIVNMKLSKYDLLEQGQLAPQDRMGL
;
A
#
# COMPACT_ATOMS: atom_id res chain seq x y z
N MET A 1 -17.48 9.72 -17.39
CA MET A 1 -18.60 8.83 -17.02
C MET A 1 -18.17 8.14 -15.75
N GLY A 2 -18.85 8.38 -14.63
CA GLY A 2 -18.47 7.77 -13.36
C GLY A 2 -19.12 6.40 -13.17
N ILE A 3 -18.55 5.59 -12.29
CA ILE A 3 -18.93 4.19 -12.05
C ILE A 3 -19.39 3.97 -10.62
N SER A 4 -20.10 2.87 -10.39
CA SER A 4 -20.55 2.47 -9.05
C SER A 4 -19.40 1.96 -8.18
N ILE A 5 -19.63 1.86 -6.87
CA ILE A 5 -18.64 1.28 -5.94
C ILE A 5 -18.30 -0.18 -6.26
N LYS A 6 -19.24 -0.93 -6.85
CA LYS A 6 -19.02 -2.32 -7.24
C LYS A 6 -18.01 -2.39 -8.39
N GLU A 7 -18.22 -1.60 -9.42
CA GLU A 7 -17.30 -1.52 -10.57
C GLU A 7 -15.94 -0.95 -10.16
N ALA A 8 -15.91 0.07 -9.29
CA ALA A 8 -14.67 0.60 -8.74
C ALA A 8 -13.90 -0.46 -7.94
N SER A 9 -14.60 -1.24 -7.11
CA SER A 9 -14.04 -2.36 -6.36
C SER A 9 -13.40 -3.40 -7.28
N GLU A 10 -14.09 -3.80 -8.34
CA GLU A 10 -13.59 -4.76 -9.33
C GLU A 10 -12.36 -4.22 -10.08
N LYS A 11 -12.40 -2.96 -10.55
CA LYS A 11 -11.27 -2.32 -11.25
C LYS A 11 -10.02 -2.17 -10.37
N LEU A 12 -10.22 -1.83 -9.10
CA LEU A 12 -9.11 -1.58 -8.16
C LEU A 12 -8.61 -2.86 -7.48
N GLY A 13 -9.35 -3.97 -7.58
CA GLY A 13 -9.06 -5.18 -6.80
C GLY A 13 -9.20 -4.98 -5.30
N LEU A 14 -10.01 -4.00 -4.86
CA LEU A 14 -10.23 -3.66 -3.46
C LEU A 14 -11.63 -4.03 -3.04
N ALA A 15 -11.80 -4.53 -1.82
CA ALA A 15 -13.13 -4.79 -1.31
C ALA A 15 -13.94 -3.47 -1.17
N PRO A 16 -15.27 -3.46 -1.40
CA PRO A 16 -16.07 -2.25 -1.29
C PRO A 16 -16.00 -1.59 0.10
N HIS A 17 -15.77 -2.38 1.17
CA HIS A 17 -15.60 -1.84 2.52
C HIS A 17 -14.29 -1.04 2.68
N THR A 18 -13.22 -1.39 1.96
CA THR A 18 -11.95 -0.64 1.95
C THR A 18 -12.14 0.74 1.32
N ILE A 19 -12.88 0.83 0.21
CA ILE A 19 -13.20 2.10 -0.44
C ILE A 19 -14.05 2.98 0.48
N ARG A 20 -15.08 2.40 1.13
CA ARG A 20 -15.91 3.11 2.12
C ARG A 20 -15.10 3.56 3.34
N TYR A 21 -14.11 2.76 3.75
CA TYR A 21 -13.21 3.12 4.83
C TYR A 21 -12.39 4.37 4.47
N TYR A 22 -11.83 4.44 3.27
CA TYR A 22 -11.09 5.64 2.84
C TYR A 22 -11.97 6.90 2.77
N GLU A 23 -13.18 6.79 2.25
CA GLU A 23 -14.13 7.90 2.28
C GLU A 23 -14.47 8.31 3.73
N LYS A 24 -14.79 7.35 4.62
CA LYS A 24 -15.11 7.61 6.03
C LYS A 24 -13.96 8.30 6.76
N GLU A 25 -12.72 7.93 6.45
CA GLU A 25 -11.53 8.55 7.02
C GLU A 25 -11.23 9.94 6.44
N GLY A 26 -12.01 10.42 5.47
CA GLY A 26 -11.84 11.74 4.86
C GLY A 26 -10.80 11.79 3.76
N LEU A 27 -10.36 10.64 3.25
CA LEU A 27 -9.29 10.57 2.23
C LEU A 27 -9.81 10.82 0.81
N LEU A 28 -11.13 10.82 0.60
CA LEU A 28 -11.79 11.03 -0.69
C LEU A 28 -12.76 12.22 -0.63
N PRO A 29 -12.26 13.45 -0.37
CA PRO A 29 -13.11 14.61 -0.08
C PRO A 29 -13.96 15.10 -1.26
N ALA A 30 -13.59 14.77 -2.50
CA ALA A 30 -14.24 15.24 -3.72
C ALA A 30 -15.21 14.23 -4.35
N LEU A 31 -15.51 13.12 -3.65
CA LEU A 31 -16.32 12.04 -4.20
C LEU A 31 -17.76 12.50 -4.50
N GLN A 32 -18.19 12.30 -5.74
CA GLN A 32 -19.50 12.75 -6.21
C GLN A 32 -20.60 11.75 -5.83
N ARG A 33 -21.84 12.24 -5.87
CA ARG A 33 -23.05 11.42 -5.70
C ARG A 33 -24.00 11.62 -6.88
N ASP A 34 -24.71 10.56 -7.23
CA ASP A 34 -25.80 10.62 -8.21
C ASP A 34 -27.06 11.28 -7.61
N GLU A 35 -28.10 11.45 -8.44
CA GLU A 35 -29.39 12.00 -8.03
C GLU A 35 -30.13 11.15 -6.99
N TYR A 36 -29.76 9.88 -6.84
CA TYR A 36 -30.30 8.93 -5.86
C TYR A 36 -29.44 8.84 -4.59
N GLY A 37 -28.37 9.65 -4.50
CA GLY A 37 -27.45 9.69 -3.36
C GLY A 37 -26.37 8.59 -3.35
N ASN A 38 -26.25 7.78 -4.40
CA ASN A 38 -25.21 6.77 -4.55
C ASN A 38 -23.87 7.40 -4.92
N ARG A 39 -22.77 6.79 -4.47
CA ARG A 39 -21.42 7.26 -4.80
C ARG A 39 -21.10 7.01 -6.28
N ILE A 40 -20.60 8.03 -6.94
CA ILE A 40 -20.05 7.97 -8.29
C ILE A 40 -18.54 8.14 -8.20
N PHE A 41 -17.80 7.21 -8.81
CA PHE A 41 -16.33 7.26 -8.90
C PHE A 41 -15.92 7.60 -10.33
N GLU A 42 -15.18 8.68 -10.51
CA GLU A 42 -14.51 9.02 -11.77
C GLU A 42 -13.11 8.42 -11.83
N GLU A 43 -12.47 8.45 -13.00
CA GLU A 43 -11.14 7.86 -13.18
C GLU A 43 -10.10 8.47 -12.21
N LYS A 44 -10.14 9.78 -12.00
CA LYS A 44 -9.29 10.49 -11.03
C LYS A 44 -9.47 9.99 -9.59
N ASP A 45 -10.68 9.53 -9.24
CA ASP A 45 -10.96 8.99 -7.91
C ASP A 45 -10.34 7.59 -7.80
N LEU A 46 -10.37 6.79 -8.86
CA LEU A 46 -9.72 5.48 -8.91
C LEU A 46 -8.20 5.61 -8.78
N GLU A 47 -7.58 6.56 -9.50
CA GLU A 47 -6.15 6.87 -9.37
C GLU A 47 -5.79 7.26 -7.92
N SER A 48 -6.60 8.14 -7.33
CA SER A 48 -6.42 8.58 -5.94
C SER A 48 -6.55 7.41 -4.95
N ILE A 49 -7.58 6.56 -5.10
CA ILE A 49 -7.79 5.38 -4.26
C ILE A 49 -6.63 4.39 -4.41
N SER A 50 -6.15 4.16 -5.63
CA SER A 50 -5.01 3.27 -5.89
C SER A 50 -3.75 3.78 -5.18
N LEU A 51 -3.48 5.08 -5.27
CA LEU A 51 -2.34 5.72 -4.60
C LEU A 51 -2.44 5.62 -3.07
N LEU A 52 -3.60 6.01 -2.50
CA LEU A 52 -3.86 5.93 -1.07
C LEU A 52 -3.72 4.50 -0.56
N ASN A 53 -4.23 3.52 -1.32
CA ASN A 53 -4.12 2.12 -0.99
C ASN A 53 -2.67 1.66 -1.01
N CYS A 54 -1.91 2.00 -2.06
CA CYS A 54 -0.49 1.68 -2.17
C CYS A 54 0.27 2.16 -0.93
N PHE A 55 0.13 3.44 -0.56
CA PHE A 55 0.77 4.01 0.62
C PHE A 55 0.33 3.33 1.91
N ARG A 56 -0.96 3.05 2.05
CA ARG A 56 -1.51 2.43 3.27
C ARG A 56 -0.99 1.01 3.49
N VAL A 57 -0.93 0.19 2.44
CA VAL A 57 -0.49 -1.22 2.55
C VAL A 57 1.02 -1.36 2.70
N THR A 58 1.78 -0.35 2.27
CA THR A 58 3.24 -0.27 2.46
C THR A 58 3.64 0.47 3.75
N GLY A 59 2.67 0.78 4.61
CA GLY A 59 2.90 1.14 6.01
C GLY A 59 2.80 2.63 6.32
N LEU A 60 2.42 3.49 5.37
CA LEU A 60 2.16 4.90 5.69
C LEU A 60 0.90 5.01 6.58
N PRO A 61 0.98 5.68 7.75
CA PRO A 61 -0.16 5.82 8.64
C PRO A 61 -1.31 6.60 8.00
N VAL A 62 -2.53 6.23 8.35
CA VAL A 62 -3.76 6.92 7.88
C VAL A 62 -3.76 8.38 8.30
N ALA A 63 -3.22 8.71 9.48
CA ALA A 63 -3.09 10.09 9.93
C ALA A 63 -2.22 10.94 8.97
N THR A 64 -1.10 10.39 8.50
CA THR A 64 -0.22 11.05 7.53
C THR A 64 -0.89 11.17 6.16
N LEU A 65 -1.65 10.16 5.74
CA LEU A 65 -2.45 10.23 4.51
C LEU A 65 -3.49 11.36 4.57
N LYS A 66 -4.19 11.51 5.70
CA LYS A 66 -5.14 12.61 5.90
C LYS A 66 -4.46 13.97 5.81
N GLN A 67 -3.30 14.12 6.47
CA GLN A 67 -2.48 15.33 6.35
C GLN A 67 -2.09 15.63 4.89
N MET A 68 -1.68 14.62 4.11
CA MET A 68 -1.35 14.81 2.69
C MET A 68 -2.56 15.24 1.85
N VAL A 69 -3.74 14.69 2.13
CA VAL A 69 -5.01 15.07 1.48
C VAL A 69 -5.34 16.53 1.80
N ASP A 70 -5.29 16.92 3.08
CA ASP A 70 -5.57 18.29 3.52
C ASP A 70 -4.60 19.32 2.90
N LEU A 71 -3.32 18.97 2.78
CA LEU A 71 -2.34 19.81 2.10
C LEU A 71 -2.64 19.91 0.60
N THR A 72 -3.05 18.81 -0.03
CA THR A 72 -3.39 18.81 -1.47
C THR A 72 -4.61 19.68 -1.76
N LEU A 73 -5.60 19.73 -0.87
CA LEU A 73 -6.77 20.61 -0.98
C LEU A 73 -6.41 22.11 -0.91
N GLN A 74 -5.29 22.47 -0.27
CA GLN A 74 -4.77 23.84 -0.23
C GLN A 74 -4.01 24.25 -1.52
N GLY A 75 -3.89 23.33 -2.48
CA GLY A 75 -3.27 23.57 -3.77
C GLY A 75 -1.74 23.60 -3.74
N ASP A 76 -1.16 24.23 -4.76
CA ASP A 76 0.28 24.11 -5.05
C ASP A 76 1.19 24.82 -4.03
N SER A 77 0.63 25.73 -3.22
CA SER A 77 1.35 26.39 -2.14
C SER A 77 1.93 25.41 -1.10
N THR A 78 1.39 24.19 -1.02
CA THR A 78 1.82 23.15 -0.07
C THR A 78 2.76 22.09 -0.65
N ILE A 79 3.21 22.25 -1.91
CA ILE A 79 4.16 21.31 -2.55
C ILE A 79 5.41 21.06 -1.66
N PRO A 80 6.03 22.08 -1.01
CA PRO A 80 7.17 21.84 -0.13
C PRO A 80 6.87 20.90 1.03
N GLN A 81 5.71 21.08 1.70
CA GLN A 81 5.28 20.26 2.83
C GLN A 81 4.99 18.82 2.39
N ARG A 82 4.27 18.63 1.28
CA ARG A 82 4.01 17.31 0.69
C ARG A 82 5.30 16.59 0.30
N THR A 83 6.28 17.34 -0.21
CA THR A 83 7.61 16.82 -0.57
C THR A 83 8.38 16.31 0.64
N VAL A 84 8.31 17.00 1.78
CA VAL A 84 8.95 16.54 3.02
C VAL A 84 8.37 15.19 3.46
N ILE A 85 7.04 15.07 3.51
CA ILE A 85 6.35 13.83 3.87
C ILE A 85 6.79 12.67 2.96
N LEU A 86 6.78 12.89 1.64
CA LEU A 86 7.17 11.85 0.67
C LEU A 86 8.65 11.48 0.76
N ARG A 87 9.53 12.42 1.15
CA ARG A 87 10.96 12.14 1.32
C ARG A 87 11.21 11.27 2.55
N GLU A 88 10.55 11.56 3.67
CA GLU A 88 10.61 10.74 4.88
C GLU A 88 10.06 9.34 4.59
N TYR A 89 8.87 9.29 3.98
CA TYR A 89 8.26 8.04 3.60
C TYR A 89 9.12 7.20 2.65
N LYS A 90 9.80 7.82 1.68
CA LYS A 90 10.77 7.14 0.82
C LYS A 90 11.91 6.51 1.62
N GLN A 91 12.43 7.19 2.64
CA GLN A 91 13.49 6.64 3.49
C GLN A 91 12.99 5.41 4.27
N ASP A 92 11.74 5.44 4.72
CA ASP A 92 11.12 4.30 5.42
C ASP A 92 10.98 3.09 4.50
N LEU A 93 10.52 3.30 3.27
CA LEU A 93 10.43 2.25 2.24
C LEU A 93 11.79 1.62 1.94
N VAL A 94 12.85 2.43 1.81
CA VAL A 94 14.22 1.92 1.60
C VAL A 94 14.68 1.05 2.77
N ARG A 95 14.37 1.44 4.02
CA ARG A 95 14.70 0.62 5.19
C ARG A 95 13.94 -0.71 5.18
N GLN A 96 12.64 -0.68 4.87
CA GLN A 96 11.84 -1.91 4.75
C GLN A 96 12.37 -2.84 3.66
N GLN A 97 12.75 -2.30 2.50
CA GLN A 97 13.34 -3.06 1.40
C GLN A 97 14.63 -3.78 1.86
N GLN A 98 15.53 -3.07 2.54
CA GLN A 98 16.77 -3.67 3.04
C GLN A 98 16.53 -4.80 4.06
N GLU A 99 15.54 -4.67 4.94
CA GLU A 99 15.20 -5.75 5.88
C GLU A 99 14.60 -6.95 5.14
N LEU A 100 13.76 -6.73 4.14
CA LEU A 100 13.22 -7.80 3.29
C LEU A 100 14.32 -8.51 2.52
N ASP A 101 15.28 -7.78 1.94
CA ASP A 101 16.41 -8.36 1.21
C ASP A 101 17.26 -9.27 2.11
N ARG A 102 17.51 -8.84 3.37
CA ARG A 102 18.21 -9.68 4.36
C ARG A 102 17.41 -10.94 4.70
N ALA A 103 16.10 -10.80 4.91
CA ALA A 103 15.23 -11.92 5.18
C ALA A 103 15.23 -12.93 4.01
N PHE A 104 15.15 -12.44 2.77
CA PHE A 104 15.24 -13.28 1.57
C PHE A 104 16.57 -14.03 1.49
N ALA A 105 17.70 -13.38 1.79
CA ALA A 105 18.99 -14.05 1.79
C ALA A 105 19.06 -15.21 2.80
N ILE A 106 18.53 -15.00 4.02
CA ILE A 106 18.46 -16.05 5.05
C ILE A 106 17.56 -17.20 4.62
N VAL A 107 16.37 -16.89 4.09
CA VAL A 107 15.41 -17.90 3.60
C VAL A 107 16.03 -18.71 2.48
N ASN A 108 16.66 -18.08 1.49
CA ASN A 108 17.30 -18.76 0.37
C ASN A 108 18.43 -19.68 0.84
N MET A 109 19.29 -19.21 1.74
CA MET A 109 20.34 -20.04 2.34
C MET A 109 19.75 -21.29 3.01
N LYS A 110 18.64 -21.14 3.75
CA LYS A 110 17.97 -22.26 4.41
C LYS A 110 17.34 -23.24 3.42
N LEU A 111 16.64 -22.74 2.41
CA LEU A 111 16.06 -23.58 1.35
C LEU A 111 17.15 -24.37 0.63
N SER A 112 18.25 -23.74 0.21
CA SER A 112 19.37 -24.47 -0.42
C SER A 112 19.95 -25.57 0.47
N LYS A 113 20.04 -25.32 1.79
CA LYS A 113 20.49 -26.36 2.74
C LYS A 113 19.49 -27.51 2.83
N TYR A 114 18.19 -27.22 2.86
CA TYR A 114 17.15 -28.24 2.92
C TYR A 114 17.09 -29.07 1.65
N ASP A 115 17.22 -28.44 0.47
CA ASP A 115 17.28 -29.14 -0.82
C ASP A 115 18.42 -30.17 -0.85
N LEU A 116 19.60 -29.81 -0.34
CA LEU A 116 20.74 -30.72 -0.28
C LEU A 116 20.54 -31.86 0.75
N LEU A 117 19.87 -31.59 1.86
CA LEU A 117 19.51 -32.61 2.85
C LEU A 117 18.49 -33.61 2.29
N GLU A 118 17.48 -33.13 1.56
CA GLU A 118 16.50 -33.98 0.87
C GLU A 118 17.16 -34.87 -0.19
N GLN A 119 18.17 -34.35 -0.88
CA GLN A 119 18.96 -35.10 -1.85
C GLN A 119 19.99 -36.06 -1.20
N GLY A 120 20.05 -36.13 0.13
CA GLY A 120 20.98 -36.99 0.87
C GLY A 120 22.45 -36.58 0.75
N GLN A 121 22.71 -35.33 0.34
CA GLN A 121 24.06 -34.79 0.10
C GLN A 121 24.69 -34.14 1.34
N LEU A 122 23.96 -34.07 2.46
CA LEU A 122 24.41 -33.53 3.75
C LEU A 122 24.14 -34.54 4.89
N ALA A 123 25.06 -34.60 5.86
CA ALA A 123 25.01 -35.60 6.92
C ALA A 123 24.06 -35.19 8.07
N PRO A 124 23.53 -36.15 8.85
CA PRO A 124 22.60 -35.85 9.96
C PRO A 124 23.17 -34.88 11.01
N GLN A 125 24.50 -34.83 11.21
CA GLN A 125 25.14 -33.87 12.12
C GLN A 125 25.07 -32.41 11.64
N ASP A 126 24.78 -32.17 10.36
CA ASP A 126 24.57 -30.83 9.81
C ASP A 126 23.15 -30.30 10.07
N ARG A 127 22.28 -31.14 10.66
CA ARG A 127 20.93 -30.78 11.12
C ARG A 127 21.02 -30.09 12.48
N MET A 128 21.51 -28.85 12.53
CA MET A 128 21.36 -28.06 13.75
C MET A 128 20.80 -26.67 13.49
N GLY A 129 19.72 -26.38 14.21
CA GLY A 129 19.21 -25.04 14.51
C GLY A 129 18.39 -24.33 13.42
N LEU A 130 17.60 -23.37 13.89
CA LEU A 130 17.07 -22.26 13.09
C LEU A 130 18.13 -21.63 12.20
#